data_AF-A0A962WT93-F1
#
_entry.id   AF-A0A962WT93-F1
#
_cell.length_a   1.000
_cell.length_b   1.000
_cell.length_c   1.000
_cell.angle_alpha   90.00
_cell.angle_beta   90.00
_cell.angle_gamma   90.00
#
_symmetry.space_group_name_H-M   'P 1'
#
loop_
_entity.id
_entity.type
_entity.pdbx_description
1 polymer ?
#
loop_
_entity_poly.entity_id
_entity_poly.type
_entity_poly.pdbx_seq_one_letter_code
_entity_poly.pdbx_strand_id
1 'polypeptide(L)'
;MKVIFAGTPEFSLSPLVALMQSEHQVIAVYTQPDRPAGRGRRPTPSPVKQTALKNGVAVFQPRNFKLDEDLSRVEEHGADLMVVVAYGLILPVRVLRAPR
;
A
#
# COMPACT_ATOMS: atom_id res chain seq x y z
N MET A 1 12.19 8.12 8.91
CA MET A 1 11.94 6.66 8.81
C MET A 1 11.45 6.33 7.41
N LYS A 2 11.85 5.17 6.87
CA LYS A 2 11.30 4.59 5.65
C LYS A 2 10.00 3.86 5.99
N VAL A 3 8.90 4.24 5.34
CA VAL A 3 7.57 3.73 5.67
C VAL A 3 6.92 3.10 4.44
N ILE A 4 6.35 1.92 4.64
CA ILE A 4 5.38 1.32 3.72
C ILE A 4 3.99 1.75 4.18
N PHE A 5 3.15 2.22 3.26
CA PHE A 5 1.74 2.48 3.54
C PHE A 5 0.87 1.45 2.84
N ALA A 6 -0.04 0.80 3.56
CA ALA A 6 -0.99 -0.16 3.01
C ALA A 6 -2.43 0.29 3.24
N GLY A 7 -3.15 0.59 2.16
CA GLY A 7 -4.54 1.05 2.24
C GLY A 7 -5.24 1.06 0.89
N THR A 8 -6.58 1.12 0.89
CA THR A 8 -7.38 1.03 -0.34
C THR A 8 -8.44 2.12 -0.47
N PRO A 9 -9.41 2.24 0.46
CA PRO A 9 -10.51 3.19 0.28
C PRO A 9 -10.09 4.64 0.54
N GLU A 10 -11.01 5.56 0.28
CA GLU A 10 -10.86 6.99 0.54
C GLU A 10 -10.52 7.30 2.01
N PHE A 11 -11.04 6.50 2.95
CA PHE A 11 -10.71 6.59 4.37
C PHE A 11 -9.19 6.49 4.67
N SER A 12 -8.43 5.81 3.82
CA SER A 12 -6.98 5.69 3.95
C SER A 12 -6.21 6.93 3.45
N LEU A 13 -6.86 7.89 2.80
CA LEU A 13 -6.17 9.05 2.20
C LEU A 13 -5.62 10.02 3.25
N SER A 14 -6.41 10.37 4.27
CA SER A 14 -5.95 11.35 5.27
C SER A 14 -4.68 10.89 5.98
N PRO A 15 -4.57 9.61 6.44
CA PRO A 15 -3.32 9.10 6.99
C PRO A 15 -2.16 9.07 5.97
N LEU A 16 -2.42 8.69 4.72
CA LEU A 16 -1.39 8.65 3.68
C LEU A 16 -0.81 10.05 3.40
N VAL A 17 -1.68 11.05 3.21
CA VAL A 17 -1.28 12.43 2.94
C VAL A 17 -0.54 13.03 4.13
N ALA A 18 -1.04 12.81 5.35
CA ALA A 18 -0.35 13.26 6.55
C ALA A 18 1.06 12.65 6.67
N LEU A 19 1.21 11.36 6.35
CA LEU A 19 2.50 10.68 6.35
C LEU A 19 3.44 11.24 5.28
N MET A 20 2.95 11.51 4.07
CA MET A 20 3.72 12.11 2.97
C MET A 20 4.17 13.55 3.28
N GLN A 21 3.45 14.27 4.12
CA GLN A 21 3.78 15.64 4.55
C GLN A 21 4.66 15.69 5.80
N SER A 22 4.95 14.54 6.41
CA SER A 22 5.81 14.44 7.59
C SER A 22 7.29 14.34 7.20
N GLU A 23 8.16 14.22 8.21
CA GLU A 23 9.59 13.90 8.03
C GLU A 23 9.86 12.44 7.59
N HIS A 24 8.81 11.61 7.50
CA HIS A 24 8.93 10.21 7.10
C HIS A 24 8.93 10.06 5.57
N GLN A 25 9.66 9.06 5.08
CA GLN A 25 9.76 8.76 3.66
C GLN A 25 8.83 7.61 3.31
N VAL A 26 7.71 7.90 2.63
CA VAL A 26 6.84 6.85 2.09
C VAL A 26 7.51 6.23 0.87
N ILE A 27 8.13 5.06 1.05
CA ILE A 27 8.94 4.40 0.01
C ILE A 27 8.12 3.48 -0.89
N ALA A 28 6.96 3.00 -0.40
CA ALA A 28 6.08 2.11 -1.13
C ALA A 28 4.64 2.24 -0.63
N VAL A 29 3.69 2.14 -1.56
CA VAL A 29 2.25 2.07 -1.26
C VAL A 29 1.69 0.73 -1.73
N TYR A 30 1.07 0.00 -0.82
CA TYR A 30 0.35 -1.24 -1.09
C TYR A 30 -1.15 -0.96 -1.10
N THR A 31 -1.83 -1.36 -2.17
CA THR A 31 -3.28 -1.18 -2.32
C THR A 31 -3.89 -2.38 -3.03
N GLN A 32 -5.19 -2.61 -2.93
CA GLN A 32 -5.79 -3.74 -3.63
C GLN A 32 -5.72 -3.55 -5.15
N PRO A 33 -5.68 -4.65 -5.94
CA PRO A 33 -5.82 -4.59 -7.39
C PRO A 33 -7.05 -3.78 -7.81
N ASP A 34 -6.94 -3.09 -8.95
CA ASP A 34 -8.05 -2.30 -9.48
C ASP A 34 -9.28 -3.19 -9.68
N ARG A 35 -10.42 -2.78 -9.13
CA ARG A 35 -11.68 -3.51 -9.24
C ARG A 35 -12.71 -2.71 -10.03
N PRO A 36 -13.63 -3.40 -10.72
CA PRO A 36 -14.80 -2.77 -11.30
C PRO A 36 -15.60 -1.96 -10.27
N ALA A 37 -15.86 -0.68 -10.58
CA ALA A 37 -16.66 0.20 -9.74
C ALA A 37 -17.69 1.00 -10.58
N GLY A 38 -18.73 1.51 -9.91
CA GLY A 38 -19.75 2.36 -10.53
C GLY A 38 -20.61 1.68 -11.61
N ARG A 39 -21.40 2.49 -12.32
CA ARG A 39 -22.14 2.02 -13.51
C ARG A 39 -21.16 1.78 -14.66
N GLY A 40 -21.30 0.64 -15.34
CA GLY A 40 -20.39 0.25 -16.42
C GLY A 40 -19.15 -0.56 -15.99
N ARG A 41 -18.94 -0.75 -14.68
CA ARG A 41 -17.99 -1.74 -14.10
C ARG A 41 -16.58 -1.69 -14.71
N ARG A 42 -16.09 -0.49 -15.05
CA ARG A 42 -14.72 -0.31 -15.54
C ARG A 42 -13.72 -0.47 -14.39
N PRO A 43 -12.57 -1.14 -14.60
CA PRO A 43 -11.49 -1.18 -13.62
C PRO A 43 -11.12 0.25 -13.23
N THR A 44 -11.23 0.56 -11.95
CA THR A 44 -10.96 1.90 -11.44
C THR A 44 -9.84 1.79 -10.40
N PRO A 45 -8.77 2.59 -10.52
CA PRO A 45 -7.72 2.67 -9.51
C PRO A 45 -8.30 3.07 -8.15
N SER A 46 -7.80 2.45 -7.08
CA SER A 46 -8.18 2.85 -5.72
C SER A 46 -7.82 4.32 -5.45
N PRO A 47 -8.54 5.03 -4.57
CA PRO A 47 -8.16 6.39 -4.17
C PRO A 47 -6.69 6.47 -3.72
N VAL A 48 -6.23 5.48 -2.93
CA VAL A 48 -4.84 5.38 -2.50
C VAL A 48 -3.86 5.24 -3.66
N LYS A 49 -4.15 4.40 -4.66
CA LYS A 49 -3.32 4.26 -5.87
C LYS A 49 -3.17 5.59 -6.59
N GLN A 50 -4.27 6.30 -6.81
CA GLN A 50 -4.26 7.58 -7.52
C GLN A 50 -3.38 8.61 -6.79
N THR A 51 -3.55 8.73 -5.48
CA THR A 51 -2.75 9.64 -4.65
C THR A 51 -1.27 9.27 -4.65
N ALA A 52 -0.93 7.99 -4.53
CA ALA A 52 0.46 7.53 -4.54
C ALA A 52 1.16 7.84 -5.87
N LEU A 53 0.52 7.50 -7.00
CA LEU A 53 1.06 7.77 -8.34
C LEU A 53 1.23 9.27 -8.59
N LYS A 54 0.27 10.10 -8.16
CA LYS A 54 0.36 11.57 -8.29
C LYS A 54 1.57 12.15 -7.56
N ASN A 55 1.96 11.53 -6.45
CA ASN A 55 3.11 11.96 -5.64
C ASN A 55 4.41 11.19 -5.98
N GLY A 56 4.42 10.41 -7.07
CA GLY A 56 5.62 9.69 -7.53
C GLY A 56 6.05 8.53 -6.63
N VAL A 57 5.16 8.01 -5.79
CA VAL A 57 5.46 6.87 -4.90
C VAL A 57 5.13 5.55 -5.60
N ALA A 58 6.03 4.57 -5.48
CA ALA A 58 5.86 3.24 -6.06
C ALA A 58 4.61 2.54 -5.49
N VAL A 59 3.80 1.94 -6.38
CA VAL A 59 2.56 1.25 -6.01
C VAL A 59 2.65 -0.25 -6.27
N PHE A 60 2.24 -1.05 -5.28
CA PHE A 60 2.19 -2.50 -5.33
C PHE A 60 0.76 -2.99 -5.10
N GLN A 61 0.31 -3.94 -5.92
CA GLN A 61 -1.05 -4.47 -5.90
C GLN A 61 -1.08 -6.00 -5.86
N PRO A 62 -0.49 -6.64 -4.84
CA PRO A 62 -0.56 -8.09 -4.72
C PRO A 62 -2.03 -8.54 -4.60
N ARG A 63 -2.36 -9.68 -5.20
CA ARG A 63 -3.69 -10.29 -5.01
C ARG A 63 -3.84 -10.91 -3.62
N ASN A 64 -2.72 -11.37 -3.05
CA ASN A 64 -2.55 -11.93 -1.72
C ASN A 64 -1.03 -12.05 -1.45
N PHE A 65 -0.62 -12.45 -0.25
CA PHE A 65 0.79 -12.70 0.10
C PHE A 65 1.09 -14.20 0.22
N LYS A 66 0.73 -14.98 -0.81
CA LYS A 66 1.06 -16.42 -0.88
C LYS A 66 2.29 -16.73 -1.72
N LEU A 67 2.67 -15.83 -2.63
CA LEU A 67 3.85 -15.98 -3.47
C LEU A 67 5.07 -15.46 -2.75
N ASP A 68 6.19 -16.19 -2.83
CA ASP A 68 7.45 -15.77 -2.21
C ASP A 68 7.98 -14.47 -2.78
N GLU A 69 7.69 -14.15 -4.05
CA GLU A 69 8.05 -12.88 -4.66
C GLU A 69 7.36 -11.69 -3.98
N ASP A 70 6.06 -11.79 -3.69
CA ASP A 70 5.31 -10.74 -2.99
C ASP A 70 5.80 -10.55 -1.56
N LEU A 71 6.21 -11.64 -0.90
CA LEU A 71 6.76 -11.61 0.46
C LEU A 71 8.15 -10.99 0.49
N SER A 72 9.04 -11.44 -0.40
CA SER A 72 10.43 -10.99 -0.46
C SER A 72 10.52 -9.51 -0.84
N ARG A 73 9.60 -9.03 -1.70
CA ARG A 73 9.50 -7.61 -2.06
C ARG A 73 9.26 -6.70 -0.86
N VAL A 74 8.41 -7.12 0.10
CA VAL A 74 8.17 -6.35 1.32
C VAL A 74 9.45 -6.25 2.15
N GLU A 75 10.22 -7.35 2.24
CA GLU A 75 11.50 -7.41 2.97
C GLU A 75 12.57 -6.53 2.29
N GLU A 76 12.67 -6.59 0.97
CA GLU A 76 13.63 -5.84 0.14
C GLU A 76 13.45 -4.32 0.22
N HIS A 77 12.26 -3.84 0.58
CA HIS A 77 12.04 -2.41 0.82
C HIS A 77 12.89 -1.88 1.98
N GLY A 78 13.29 -2.72 2.93
CA GLY A 78 14.06 -2.31 4.10
C GLY A 78 13.38 -1.18 4.88
N ALA A 79 12.07 -1.33 5.10
CA ALA A 79 11.26 -0.33 5.78
C ALA A 79 11.44 -0.39 7.30
N ASP A 80 11.33 0.76 7.96
CA ASP A 80 11.32 0.86 9.42
C ASP A 80 9.90 0.65 9.97
N LEU A 81 8.86 0.89 9.17
CA LEU A 81 7.47 0.76 9.60
C LEU A 81 6.55 0.41 8.43
N MET A 82 5.51 -0.38 8.71
CA MET A 82 4.37 -0.55 7.80
C MET A 82 3.09 -0.02 8.47
N VAL A 83 2.53 1.05 7.90
CA VAL A 83 1.26 1.64 8.34
C VAL A 83 0.13 1.02 7.56
N VAL A 84 -0.83 0.39 8.24
CA VAL A 84 -1.95 -0.32 7.60
C VAL A 84 -3.27 0.35 7.95
N VAL A 85 -4.00 0.84 6.94
CA VAL A 85 -5.29 1.51 7.09
C VAL A 85 -6.28 0.97 6.07
N ALA A 86 -7.28 0.21 6.50
CA ALA A 86 -8.34 -0.34 5.65
C ALA A 86 -7.82 -1.03 4.36
N TYR A 87 -6.76 -1.84 4.47
CA TYR A 87 -6.09 -2.45 3.33
C TYR A 87 -6.87 -3.64 2.73
N GLY A 88 -7.47 -4.49 3.57
CA GLY A 88 -8.35 -5.59 3.16
C GLY A 88 -7.67 -6.85 2.60
N LEU A 89 -6.34 -6.95 2.71
CA LEU A 89 -5.62 -8.23 2.59
C LEU A 89 -5.14 -8.68 3.98
N ILE A 90 -5.07 -10.00 4.17
CA ILE A 90 -4.45 -10.60 5.34
C ILE A 90 -2.93 -10.49 5.19
N LEU A 91 -2.26 -9.95 6.21
CA LEU A 91 -0.81 -9.88 6.28
C LEU A 91 -0.29 -11.12 7.03
N PRO A 92 0.46 -12.01 6.36
CA PRO A 92 1.06 -13.16 7.04
C PRO A 92 2.20 -12.70 7.96
N VAL A 93 2.58 -13.57 8.90
CA VAL A 93 3.64 -13.29 9.90
C VAL A 93 4.94 -12.79 9.27
N ARG A 94 5.31 -13.30 8.08
CA ARG A 94 6.50 -12.86 7.36
C ARG A 94 6.43 -11.37 6.97
N VAL A 95 5.28 -10.89 6.51
CA VAL A 95 5.06 -9.45 6.23
C VAL A 95 5.08 -8.64 7.52
N LEU A 96 4.48 -9.14 8.60
CA LEU A 96 4.46 -8.44 9.89
C LEU A 96 5.86 -8.29 10.51
N ARG A 97 6.79 -9.20 10.19
CA ARG A 97 8.18 -9.20 10.67
C ARG A 97 9.16 -8.51 9.73
N ALA A 98 8.73 -8.10 8.54
CA ALA A 98 9.60 -7.51 7.54
C ALA A 98 10.05 -6.08 7.89
N PRO A 99 9.16 -5.17 8.36
CA PRO A 99 9.61 -3.90 8.93
C PRO A 99 10.42 -4.10 10.21
N ARG A 100 11.39 -3.21 10.44
CA ARG A 100 12.36 -3.30 11.53
C ARG A 100 11.86 -2.77 12.88
#